data_AF-A0A7Y1TX36-F1
#
_entry.id   AF-A0A7Y1TX36-F1
#
_cell.length_a   1.000
_cell.length_b   1.000
_cell.length_c   1.000
_cell.angle_alpha   90.00
_cell.angle_beta   90.00
_cell.angle_gamma   90.00
#
_symmetry.space_group_name_H-M   'P 1'
#
loop_
_entity.id
_entity.type
_entity.pdbx_description
1 polymer ?
#
loop_
_entity_poly.entity_id
_entity_poly.type
_entity_poly.pdbx_seq_one_letter_code
_entity_poly.pdbx_strand_id
1 'polypeptide(L)' 'MLIVSRKDTESIEIRPGDGIDPDMTLADLFADGPIEITIFSSNSKRVKMGVQAPNQLCIWRKSAAAA' A
#
# COMPACT_ATOMS: atom_id res chain seq x y z
N MET A 1 4.73 -7.36 4.72
CA MET A 1 4.52 -7.36 3.25
C MET A 1 3.12 -7.88 2.93
N LEU A 2 2.31 -7.07 2.25
CA LEU A 2 0.97 -7.42 1.79
C LEU A 2 1.03 -7.73 0.28
N ILE A 3 0.56 -8.91 -0.15
CA ILE A 3 0.49 -9.28 -1.56
C ILE A 3 -0.97 -9.20 -2.02
N VAL A 4 -1.21 -8.47 -3.10
CA VAL A 4 -2.55 -8.27 -3.69
C VAL A 4 -2.51 -8.55 -5.19
N SER A 5 -3.58 -9.16 -5.70
CA SER A 5 -3.82 -9.28 -7.14
C SER A 5 -4.88 -8.26 -7.54
N ARG A 6 -4.57 -7.40 -8.50
CA ARG A 6 -5.40 -6.27 -8.91
C ARG A 6 -5.49 -6.19 -10.44
N LYS A 7 -6.57 -5.65 -11.01
CA LYS A 7 -6.70 -5.33 -12.44
C LYS A 7 -6.04 -3.98 -12.75
N ASP A 8 -5.86 -3.66 -14.03
CA ASP A 8 -5.18 -2.43 -14.51
C ASP A 8 -5.79 -1.11 -14.01
N THR A 9 -7.02 -1.12 -13.50
CA THR A 9 -7.72 0.07 -12.96
C THR A 9 -7.93 0.05 -11.45
N GLU A 10 -7.40 -0.96 -10.74
CA GLU A 10 -7.59 -1.09 -9.30
C GLU A 10 -6.44 -0.42 -8.53
N SER A 11 -6.77 0.60 -7.75
CA SER A 11 -5.80 1.40 -6.98
C SER A 11 -5.55 0.82 -5.58
N ILE A 12 -4.40 1.13 -5.00
CA ILE A 12 -4.09 0.89 -3.59
C ILE A 12 -4.01 2.24 -2.90
N GLU A 13 -4.56 2.34 -1.70
CA GLU A 13 -4.53 3.56 -0.92
C GLU A 13 -3.63 3.35 0.30
N ILE A 14 -2.67 4.25 0.47
CA ILE A 14 -1.73 4.23 1.60
C ILE A 14 -2.09 5.42 2.47
N ARG A 15 -2.40 5.16 3.75
CA ARG A 15 -2.72 6.19 4.72
C ARG A 15 -1.91 6.00 6.00
N PRO A 16 -1.65 7.08 6.75
CA PRO A 16 -1.27 6.96 8.15
C PRO A 16 -2.30 6.09 8.88
N GLY A 17 -1.85 5.11 9.67
CA GLY A 17 -2.72 4.39 10.58
C GLY A 17 -3.27 5.31 11.66
N ASP A 18 -4.43 4.96 12.20
CA ASP A 18 -5.18 5.78 13.17
C ASP A 18 -4.43 6.02 14.51
N GLY A 19 -3.30 5.34 14.72
CA GLY A 19 -2.44 5.47 15.90
C GLY A 19 -1.15 6.26 15.68
N ILE A 20 -0.97 6.91 14.53
CA ILE A 20 0.20 7.79 14.31
C ILE A 20 0.01 9.09 15.09
N ASP A 21 1.05 9.45 15.85
CA ASP A 21 1.16 10.76 16.46
C ASP A 21 1.25 11.83 15.35
N PRO A 22 0.33 12.82 15.30
CA PRO A 22 0.36 13.87 14.30
C PRO A 22 1.64 14.72 14.31
N ASP A 23 2.39 14.72 15.41
CA ASP A 23 3.69 15.42 15.52
C ASP A 23 4.88 14.52 15.12
N MET A 24 4.63 13.27 14.72
CA MET A 24 5.67 12.35 14.27
C MET A 24 6.30 12.85 12.96
N THR A 25 7.63 12.92 12.93
CA THR A 25 8.33 13.38 11.72
C THR A 25 8.26 12.33 10.62
N LEU A 26 8.34 12.77 9.36
CA LEU A 26 8.48 11.84 8.22
C LEU A 26 9.71 10.93 8.38
N ALA A 27 10.80 11.43 9.01
CA ALA A 27 11.99 10.63 9.25
C ALA A 27 11.70 9.46 10.20
N ASP A 28 10.91 9.70 11.24
CA ASP A 28 10.49 8.65 12.18
C ASP A 28 9.48 7.70 11.53
N LEU A 29 8.59 8.21 10.68
CA LEU A 29 7.59 7.40 9.97
C LEU A 29 8.23 6.40 8.99
N PHE A 30 9.32 6.81 8.33
CA PHE A 30 10.09 5.97 7.41
C PHE A 30 11.29 5.29 8.09
N ALA A 31 11.46 5.42 9.40
CA ALA A 31 12.56 4.77 10.13
C ALA A 31 12.47 3.23 10.07
N ASP A 32 11.25 2.68 10.05
CA ASP A 32 10.98 1.25 9.87
C ASP A 32 11.14 0.77 8.41
N GLY A 33 11.43 1.68 7.47
CA GLY A 33 11.76 1.38 6.08
C GLY A 33 10.92 2.14 5.06
N PRO A 34 11.34 2.15 3.79
CA PRO A 34 10.60 2.79 2.72
C PRO A 34 9.30 2.03 2.38
N ILE A 35 8.41 2.69 1.64
CA ILE A 35 7.31 2.02 0.95
C ILE A 35 7.89 1.35 -0.29
N GLU A 36 7.90 0.02 -0.32
CA GLU A 36 8.36 -0.77 -1.46
C GLU A 36 7.15 -1.40 -2.18
N ILE A 37 7.07 -1.16 -3.48
CA ILE A 37 6.03 -1.70 -4.35
C ILE A 37 6.69 -2.64 -5.34
N THR A 38 6.46 -3.94 -5.20
CA THR A 38 7.04 -4.98 -6.05
C THR A 38 5.99 -5.53 -6.99
N ILE A 39 6.20 -5.46 -8.31
CA ILE A 39 5.32 -6.13 -9.28
C ILE A 39 5.84 -7.55 -9.49
N PHE A 40 5.13 -8.54 -8.93
CA PHE A 40 5.51 -9.95 -9.04
C PHE A 40 5.18 -10.55 -10.41
N SER A 41 4.05 -10.16 -10.99
CA SER A 41 3.62 -10.65 -12.30
C SER A 41 2.52 -9.75 -12.84
N SER A 42 2.63 -9.37 -14.11
CA SER A 42 1.54 -8.75 -14.87
C SER A 42 1.03 -9.76 -15.89
N ASN A 43 -0.17 -10.28 -15.69
CA ASN A 43 -0.89 -11.02 -16.73
C ASN A 43 -1.92 -10.07 -17.37
N SER A 44 -2.38 -10.33 -18.60
CA SER A 44 -3.16 -9.38 -19.43
C SER A 44 -4.47 -8.83 -18.81
N LYS A 45 -4.87 -9.33 -17.62
CA LYS A 45 -6.05 -8.89 -16.88
C LYS A 45 -5.80 -8.63 -15.39
N ARG A 46 -4.64 -9.04 -14.85
CA ARG A 46 -4.34 -9.00 -13.41
C ARG A 46 -2.85 -8.83 -13.17
N VAL A 47 -2.51 -7.85 -12.35
CA VAL A 47 -1.19 -7.57 -11.81
C VAL A 47 -1.14 -8.07 -10.37
N LYS A 48 -0.19 -8.95 -10.08
CA LYS A 48 0.17 -9.36 -8.72
C LYS A 48 1.23 -8.39 -8.22
N MET A 49 0.87 -7.63 -7.19
CA MET A 49 1.74 -6.61 -6.59
C MET A 49 1.92 -6.91 -5.10
N GLY A 50 3.16 -6.78 -4.62
CA GLY A 50 3.51 -6.69 -3.21
C GLY A 50 3.59 -5.23 -2.82
N VAL A 51 3.04 -4.89 -1.67
CA VAL A 51 3.27 -3.61 -1.01
C VAL A 51 3.86 -3.91 0.36
N GLN A 52 5.04 -3.37 0.60
CA GLN A 52 5.70 -3.36 1.90
C GLN A 52 5.75 -1.92 2.35
N ALA A 53 5.25 -1.66 3.56
CA ALA A 53 5.29 -0.36 4.19
C ALA A 53 5.55 -0.56 5.69
N PRO A 54 6.07 0.46 6.37
CA PRO A 54 6.13 0.54 7.83
C PRO A 54 4.79 0.18 8.48
N ASN A 55 4.84 -0.43 9.67
CA ASN A 55 3.64 -0.81 10.43
C ASN A 55 2.74 0.37 10.78
N GLN A 56 3.29 1.58 10.74
CA GLN A 56 2.57 2.81 10.98
C GLN A 56 1.65 3.19 9.82
N LEU A 57 1.91 2.69 8.59
CA LEU A 57 1.10 2.95 7.42
C LEU A 57 0.08 1.83 7.21
N CYS A 58 -1.19 2.20 7.09
CA CYS A 58 -2.25 1.30 6.70
C CYS A 58 -2.38 1.27 5.17
N ILE A 59 -2.30 0.07 4.60
CA ILE A 59 -2.47 -0.19 3.18
C ILE A 59 -3.89 -0.71 2.94
N TRP A 60 -4.71 0.09 2.28
CA TRP A 60 -6.11 -0.21 1.98
C TRP A 60 -6.31 -0.58 0.51
N ARG A 61 -7.17 -1.58 0.28
CA ARG A 61 -7.64 -1.91 -1.06
C ARG A 61 -8.81 -0.98 -1.40
N LYS A 62 -8.59 0.03 -2.23
CA LYS A 62 -9.68 0.85 -2.77
C LYS A 62 -10.56 -0.04 -3.67
N SER A 63 -11.72 -0.46 -3.20
CA SER A 63 -12.66 -1.17 -4.08
C SER A 63 -12.99 -0.21 -5.21
N ALA A 64 -12.92 -0.67 -6.46
CA ALA A 64 -13.63 0.03 -7.53
C ALA A 64 -15.09 0.08 -7.05
N ALA A 65 -15.60 1.29 -6.82
CA ALA A 65 -16.99 1.47 -6.44
C ALA A 65 -17.83 0.67 -7.43
N ALA A 66 -18.70 -0.19 -6.90
CA ALA A 66 -19.78 -0.73 -7.70
C ALA A 66 -20.52 0.46 -8.32
N ALA A 67 -20.71 0.39 -9.63
CA ALA A 67 -21.49 1.35 -10.41
C ALA A 67 -22.92 1.49 -9.85
#